data_AF-A0A240API0-F1
#
_entry.id   AF-A0A240API0-F1
#
_cell.length_a   1.000
_cell.length_b   1.000
_cell.length_c   1.000
_cell.angle_alpha   90.00
_cell.angle_beta   90.00
_cell.angle_gamma   90.00
#
_symmetry.space_group_name_H-M   'P 1'
#
loop_
_entity.id
_entity.type
_entity.pdbx_description
1 polymer ?
#
loop_
_entity_poly.entity_id
_entity_poly.type
_entity_poly.pdbx_seq_one_letter_code
_entity_poly.pdbx_strand_id
1 'polypeptide(L)'
;MLARRGPRPGYFARRVARIVPAYVVCVAVVLLALPALSGVSAAQAVANLLMVQIYVPDGLIAGLTQLWSLCVEVAFYLVLPLYLARSGRARWLVLVLAVVVGLAWPWVIEPFSDPEVVNLQIWPPSYTPWFAVGLACAELERAGVRYRGPRWPFPLLAMPVAWLAGVVGPEGLIHPTPAEFNVRVLLGTLFAALFVVPYALGPREHGTLLSSRPALLAGRWSYSVFLWHMAVLDLVFPVLGVPVFGGNFALVFIVTAATSLVVGYISYELVEVPGARLVRAVLSRRDVSRSGHARHATAKQPASGSSVEPA
;
A
#
# COMPACT_ATOMS: atom_id res chain seq x y z
N MET A 1 -14.89 -11.10 7.93
CA MET A 1 -14.55 -11.13 9.40
C MET A 1 -13.85 -9.87 9.95
N LEU A 2 -13.70 -8.78 9.18
CA LEU A 2 -13.10 -7.50 9.66
C LEU A 2 -14.13 -6.43 10.09
N ALA A 3 -15.42 -6.61 9.79
CA ALA A 3 -16.35 -5.48 9.67
C ALA A 3 -17.42 -5.30 10.77
N ARG A 4 -17.40 -6.08 11.86
CA ARG A 4 -18.47 -6.02 12.90
C ARG A 4 -18.23 -5.05 14.07
N ARG A 5 -17.05 -4.47 14.22
CA ARG A 5 -16.71 -3.55 15.32
C ARG A 5 -15.93 -2.38 14.73
N GLY A 6 -16.06 -1.17 15.29
CA GLY A 6 -15.35 0.05 14.86
C GLY A 6 -13.82 -0.09 14.82
N PRO A 7 -13.05 1.01 14.71
CA PRO A 7 -11.59 0.94 14.63
C PRO A 7 -11.04 0.01 15.72
N ARG A 8 -10.49 -1.14 15.30
CA ARG A 8 -9.99 -2.13 16.25
C ARG A 8 -8.80 -1.50 17.00
N PRO A 9 -8.76 -1.55 18.35
CA PRO A 9 -7.60 -1.12 19.12
C PRO A 9 -6.30 -1.64 18.49
N GLY A 10 -5.30 -0.77 18.37
CA GLY A 10 -4.02 -1.10 17.73
C GLY A 10 -4.05 -1.20 16.20
N TYR A 11 -4.99 -0.54 15.50
CA TYR A 11 -5.00 -0.48 14.03
C TYR A 11 -3.66 0.00 13.46
N PHE A 12 -3.21 1.19 13.89
CA PHE A 12 -1.93 1.75 13.43
C PHE A 12 -0.75 0.87 13.83
N ALA A 13 -0.74 0.31 15.04
CA ALA A 13 0.31 -0.60 15.50
C ALA A 13 0.50 -1.81 14.57
N ARG A 14 -0.61 -2.42 14.09
CA ARG A 14 -0.54 -3.53 13.14
C ARG A 14 -0.04 -3.12 11.77
N ARG A 15 -0.33 -1.90 11.32
CA ARG A 15 0.16 -1.37 10.04
C ARG A 15 1.66 -1.06 10.11
N VAL A 16 2.08 -0.36 11.16
CA VAL A 16 3.50 -0.06 11.42
C VAL A 16 4.30 -1.35 11.52
N ALA A 17 3.84 -2.33 12.30
CA ALA A 17 4.53 -3.61 12.43
C ALA A 17 4.61 -4.39 11.12
N ARG A 18 3.68 -4.19 10.19
CA ARG A 18 3.68 -4.89 8.90
C ARG A 18 4.63 -4.23 7.89
N ILE A 19 4.72 -2.90 7.90
CA ILE A 19 5.31 -2.12 6.81
C ILE A 19 6.71 -1.63 7.18
N VAL A 20 6.81 -0.92 8.30
CA VAL A 20 7.98 -0.08 8.60
C VAL A 20 9.30 -0.87 8.70
N PRO A 21 9.40 -2.04 9.36
CA PRO A 21 10.68 -2.70 9.53
C PRO A 21 11.35 -3.10 8.21
N ALA A 22 10.61 -3.82 7.34
CA ALA A 22 11.15 -4.25 6.06
C ALA A 22 11.38 -3.07 5.11
N TYR A 23 10.48 -2.07 5.14
CA TYR A 23 10.63 -0.86 4.35
C TYR A 23 11.91 -0.10 4.67
N VAL A 24 12.14 0.24 5.95
CA VAL A 24 13.28 1.04 6.37
C VAL A 24 14.60 0.32 6.06
N VAL A 25 14.65 -0.99 6.28
CA VAL A 25 15.85 -1.78 5.95
C VAL A 25 16.08 -1.82 4.45
N CYS A 26 15.03 -2.04 3.64
CA CYS A 26 15.15 -2.00 2.18
C CYS A 26 15.70 -0.64 1.70
N VAL A 27 15.10 0.47 2.14
CA VAL A 27 15.53 1.82 1.78
C VAL A 27 16.97 2.07 2.21
N ALA A 28 17.33 1.73 3.46
CA ALA A 28 18.67 1.92 3.98
C ALA A 28 19.72 1.10 3.20
N VAL A 29 19.44 -0.17 2.91
CA VAL A 29 20.36 -1.02 2.14
C VAL A 29 20.51 -0.50 0.72
N VAL A 30 19.41 -0.13 0.05
CA VAL A 30 19.46 0.37 -1.32
C VAL A 30 20.24 1.68 -1.40
N LEU A 31 19.99 2.63 -0.48
CA LEU A 31 20.76 3.88 -0.36
C LEU A 31 22.26 3.65 -0.19
N LEU A 32 22.66 2.61 0.54
CA LEU A 32 24.06 2.29 0.79
C LEU A 32 24.71 1.45 -0.32
N ALA A 33 23.94 0.63 -1.02
CA ALA A 33 24.45 -0.38 -1.94
C ALA A 33 24.43 0.03 -3.41
N LEU A 34 23.51 0.90 -3.83
CA LEU A 34 23.41 1.31 -5.24
C LEU A 34 24.38 2.46 -5.54
N PRO A 35 25.36 2.26 -6.44
CA PRO A 35 26.31 3.32 -6.81
C PRO A 35 25.63 4.55 -7.43
N ALA A 36 24.49 4.34 -8.12
CA ALA A 36 23.69 5.42 -8.72
C ALA A 36 23.17 6.43 -7.69
N LEU A 37 23.18 6.10 -6.39
CA LEU A 37 22.68 6.95 -5.31
C LEU A 37 23.78 7.76 -4.62
N SER A 38 25.03 7.73 -5.11
CA SER A 38 26.16 8.45 -4.50
C SER A 38 25.98 9.98 -4.46
N GLY A 39 25.10 10.54 -5.30
CA GLY A 39 24.78 11.97 -5.35
C GLY A 39 23.50 12.39 -4.60
N VAL A 40 22.83 11.45 -3.92
CA VAL A 40 21.55 11.74 -3.25
C VAL A 40 21.76 12.64 -2.03
N SER A 41 20.96 13.70 -1.93
CA SER A 41 20.99 14.62 -0.79
C SER A 41 20.47 13.97 0.48
N ALA A 42 20.91 14.47 1.64
CA ALA A 42 20.38 14.04 2.93
C ALA A 42 18.85 14.24 3.04
N ALA A 43 18.32 15.30 2.41
CA ALA A 43 16.89 15.56 2.38
C ALA A 43 16.10 14.46 1.64
N GLN A 44 16.58 14.04 0.46
CA GLN A 44 15.98 12.94 -0.31
C GLN A 44 16.08 11.59 0.44
N ALA A 45 17.22 11.31 1.07
CA ALA A 45 17.41 10.09 1.86
C ALA A 45 16.44 10.04 3.05
N VAL A 46 16.31 11.15 3.80
CA VAL A 46 15.36 11.27 4.90
C VAL A 46 13.92 11.16 4.41
N ALA A 47 13.58 11.79 3.28
CA ALA A 47 12.25 11.71 2.70
C ALA A 47 11.84 10.27 2.36
N ASN A 48 12.77 9.49 1.79
CA ASN A 48 12.56 8.06 1.51
C ASN A 48 12.48 7.24 2.80
N LEU A 49 13.32 7.48 3.80
CA LEU A 49 13.22 6.75 5.08
C LEU A 49 11.91 7.03 5.83
N LEU A 50 11.35 8.24 5.67
CA LEU A 50 10.10 8.66 6.31
C LEU A 50 8.84 8.37 5.47
N MET A 51 8.97 7.77 4.28
CA MET A 51 7.83 7.48 3.37
C MET A 51 7.10 8.74 2.88
N VAL A 52 7.80 9.85 2.71
CA VAL A 52 7.25 11.15 2.26
C VAL A 52 7.86 11.63 0.94
N GLN A 53 8.56 10.76 0.23
CA GLN A 53 9.32 11.10 -0.97
C GLN A 53 8.47 11.62 -2.13
N ILE A 54 7.17 11.32 -2.18
CA ILE A 54 6.26 11.88 -3.20
C ILE A 54 5.93 13.38 -3.00
N TYR A 55 6.29 13.93 -1.84
CA TYR A 55 6.03 15.33 -1.46
C TYR A 55 7.28 16.21 -1.49
N VAL A 56 8.44 15.64 -1.80
CA VAL A 56 9.74 16.32 -1.77
C VAL A 56 10.31 16.35 -3.19
N PRO A 57 10.89 17.49 -3.62
CA PRO A 57 11.60 17.60 -4.89
C PRO A 57 12.59 16.46 -5.10
N ASP A 58 12.56 15.86 -6.28
CA ASP A 58 13.46 14.78 -6.70
C ASP A 58 13.49 13.59 -5.72
N GLY A 59 12.39 13.38 -4.97
CA GLY A 59 12.32 12.33 -3.95
C GLY A 59 12.25 10.91 -4.52
N LEU A 60 11.86 10.74 -5.78
CA LEU A 60 11.79 9.45 -6.47
C LEU A 60 13.17 9.06 -7.01
N ILE A 61 14.00 8.48 -6.14
CA ILE A 61 15.37 8.08 -6.47
C ILE A 61 15.43 6.67 -7.08
N ALA A 62 16.51 6.40 -7.82
CA ALA A 62 16.76 5.12 -8.49
C ALA A 62 16.68 3.91 -7.53
N GLY A 63 16.19 2.78 -8.03
CA GLY A 63 15.93 1.56 -7.25
C GLY A 63 14.76 1.62 -6.25
N LEU A 64 14.20 2.80 -5.98
CA LEU A 64 13.16 3.03 -4.96
C LEU A 64 11.89 3.71 -5.49
N THR A 65 11.82 3.99 -6.79
CA THR A 65 10.72 4.75 -7.42
C THR A 65 9.35 4.14 -7.14
N GLN A 66 9.18 2.80 -7.23
CA GLN A 66 7.95 2.04 -6.94
C GLN A 66 7.33 2.31 -5.57
N LEU A 67 8.14 2.77 -4.60
CA LEU A 67 7.71 3.03 -3.23
C LEU A 67 6.74 4.21 -3.13
N TRP A 68 6.56 4.99 -4.21
CA TRP A 68 5.51 6.02 -4.29
C TRP A 68 4.13 5.45 -3.92
N SER A 69 3.83 4.22 -4.37
CA SER A 69 2.54 3.57 -4.12
C SER A 69 2.33 3.24 -2.65
N LEU A 70 3.41 3.03 -1.90
CA LEU A 70 3.37 2.79 -0.46
C LEU A 70 3.11 4.08 0.33
N CYS A 71 3.58 5.24 -0.13
CA CYS A 71 3.20 6.54 0.41
C CYS A 71 1.68 6.75 0.30
N VAL A 72 1.13 6.44 -0.88
CA VAL A 72 -0.31 6.49 -1.15
C VAL A 72 -1.07 5.52 -0.23
N GLU A 73 -0.58 4.29 -0.05
CA GLU A 73 -1.16 3.31 0.87
C GLU A 73 -1.17 3.79 2.33
N VAL A 74 -0.06 4.39 2.80
CA VAL A 74 0.03 4.94 4.17
C VAL A 74 -0.92 6.12 4.34
N ALA A 75 -1.01 7.04 3.38
CA ALA A 75 -1.97 8.13 3.40
C ALA A 75 -3.42 7.60 3.49
N PHE A 76 -3.75 6.56 2.72
CA PHE A 76 -5.03 5.88 2.82
C PHE A 76 -5.27 5.31 4.23
N TYR A 77 -4.28 4.69 4.85
CA TYR A 77 -4.41 4.17 6.21
C TYR A 77 -4.64 5.25 7.27
N LEU A 78 -4.11 6.46 7.07
CA LEU A 78 -4.33 7.59 7.97
C LEU A 78 -5.78 8.10 7.88
N VAL A 79 -6.37 8.13 6.68
CA VAL A 79 -7.74 8.63 6.48
C VAL A 79 -8.82 7.56 6.72
N LEU A 80 -8.49 6.27 6.61
CA LEU A 80 -9.46 5.16 6.74
C LEU A 80 -10.28 5.19 8.04
N PRO A 81 -9.72 5.47 9.23
CA PRO A 81 -10.52 5.58 10.46
C PRO A 81 -11.60 6.66 10.39
N LEU A 82 -11.33 7.79 9.72
CA LEU A 82 -12.29 8.87 9.53
C LEU A 82 -13.46 8.44 8.65
N TYR A 83 -13.18 7.66 7.60
CA TYR A 83 -14.20 7.02 6.77
C TYR A 83 -15.06 6.04 7.58
N LEU A 84 -14.42 5.18 8.38
CA LEU A 84 -15.12 4.18 9.19
C LEU A 84 -15.97 4.79 10.31
N ALA A 85 -15.65 6.00 10.77
CA ALA A 85 -16.45 6.74 11.75
C ALA A 85 -17.78 7.26 11.18
N ARG A 86 -18.00 7.22 9.86
CA ARG A 86 -19.23 7.69 9.21
C ARG A 86 -20.33 6.62 9.19
N SER A 87 -21.58 7.08 9.07
CA SER A 87 -22.77 6.23 8.88
C SER A 87 -22.80 5.61 7.46
N GLY A 88 -23.60 4.56 7.26
CA GLY A 88 -23.62 3.83 5.98
C GLY A 88 -23.93 4.70 4.75
N ARG A 89 -24.94 5.57 4.82
CA ARG A 89 -25.26 6.52 3.72
C ARG A 89 -24.12 7.51 3.48
N ALA A 90 -23.55 8.07 4.56
CA ALA A 90 -22.44 9.00 4.48
C ALA A 90 -21.18 8.34 3.89
N ARG A 91 -20.95 7.06 4.13
CA ARG A 91 -19.82 6.32 3.52
C ARG A 91 -19.94 6.22 2.01
N TRP A 92 -21.12 5.91 1.47
CA TRP A 92 -21.32 5.90 0.02
C TRP A 92 -21.12 7.28 -0.60
N LEU A 93 -21.65 8.33 0.04
CA LEU A 93 -21.42 9.70 -0.42
C LEU A 93 -19.92 10.06 -0.42
N VAL A 94 -19.19 9.71 0.65
CA VAL A 94 -17.75 9.93 0.73
C VAL A 94 -16.99 9.15 -0.34
N LEU A 95 -17.40 7.91 -0.65
CA LEU A 95 -16.78 7.12 -1.74
C LEU A 95 -16.98 7.80 -3.09
N VAL A 96 -18.22 8.18 -3.43
CA VAL A 96 -18.53 8.86 -4.70
C VAL A 96 -17.74 10.17 -4.80
N LEU A 97 -17.76 10.98 -3.75
CA LEU A 97 -17.02 12.24 -3.73
C LEU A 97 -15.51 12.01 -3.85
N ALA A 98 -14.95 11.00 -3.18
CA ALA A 98 -13.54 10.68 -3.26
C ALA A 98 -13.15 10.29 -4.69
N VAL A 99 -13.96 9.49 -5.39
CA VAL A 99 -13.72 9.12 -6.79
C VAL A 99 -13.76 10.36 -7.69
N VAL A 100 -14.76 11.23 -7.53
CA VAL A 100 -14.87 12.48 -8.31
C VAL A 100 -13.65 13.37 -8.06
N VAL A 101 -13.26 13.58 -6.81
CA VAL A 101 -12.07 14.35 -6.44
C VAL A 101 -10.81 13.72 -7.03
N GLY A 102 -10.69 12.39 -7.01
CA GLY A 102 -9.53 11.70 -7.57
C GLY A 102 -9.39 11.84 -9.07
N LEU A 103 -10.51 11.78 -9.80
CA LEU A 103 -10.50 11.99 -11.26
C LEU A 103 -10.35 13.47 -11.64
N ALA A 104 -10.79 14.40 -10.79
CA ALA A 104 -10.59 15.83 -10.98
C ALA A 104 -9.15 16.27 -10.65
N TRP A 105 -8.46 15.56 -9.75
CA TRP A 105 -7.17 15.96 -9.22
C TRP A 105 -6.12 16.27 -10.30
N PRO A 106 -5.86 15.39 -11.30
CA PRO A 106 -4.85 15.68 -12.34
C PRO A 106 -5.12 16.98 -13.11
N TRP A 107 -6.38 17.34 -13.31
CA TRP A 107 -6.78 18.59 -13.99
C TRP A 107 -6.59 19.83 -13.11
N VAL A 108 -6.80 19.68 -11.80
CA VAL A 108 -6.64 20.78 -10.84
C VAL A 108 -5.16 21.12 -10.64
N ILE A 109 -4.29 20.12 -10.66
CA ILE A 109 -2.86 20.30 -10.40
C ILE A 109 -2.04 20.63 -11.64
N GLU A 110 -2.55 20.39 -12.85
CA GLU A 110 -1.85 20.61 -14.13
C GLU A 110 -1.22 22.01 -14.24
N PRO A 111 -1.89 23.13 -13.88
CA PRO A 111 -1.29 24.46 -13.98
C PRO A 111 -0.16 24.72 -12.97
N PHE A 112 -0.04 23.89 -11.93
CA PHE A 112 0.89 24.06 -10.82
C PHE A 112 1.97 22.98 -10.78
N SER A 113 1.87 21.97 -11.63
CA SER A 113 2.78 20.83 -11.61
C SER A 113 3.99 21.06 -12.50
N ASP A 114 5.17 20.95 -11.89
CA ASP A 114 6.41 20.65 -12.60
C ASP A 114 6.72 19.16 -12.36
N PRO A 115 6.39 18.27 -13.31
CA PRO A 115 6.52 16.83 -13.12
C PRO A 115 7.96 16.34 -12.97
N GLU A 116 8.93 17.10 -13.47
CA GLU A 116 10.35 16.76 -13.38
C GLU A 116 10.86 16.95 -11.94
N VAL A 117 10.32 17.93 -11.23
CA VAL A 117 10.69 18.23 -9.83
C VAL A 117 9.81 17.47 -8.84
N VAL A 118 8.47 17.59 -8.96
CA VAL A 118 7.50 16.88 -8.11
C VAL A 118 6.30 16.44 -8.94
N ASN A 119 6.14 15.13 -9.09
CA ASN A 119 4.96 14.55 -9.72
C ASN A 119 3.75 14.60 -8.78
N LEU A 120 2.91 15.63 -8.94
CA LEU A 120 1.65 15.79 -8.20
C LEU A 120 0.55 14.81 -8.64
N GLN A 121 0.64 14.22 -9.84
CA GLN A 121 -0.36 13.25 -10.31
C GLN A 121 -0.34 11.96 -9.48
N ILE A 122 0.79 11.57 -8.90
CA ILE A 122 0.90 10.34 -8.11
C ILE A 122 0.49 10.52 -6.64
N TRP A 123 -0.11 11.67 -6.28
CA TRP A 123 -0.56 11.93 -4.93
C TRP A 123 -1.81 11.11 -4.56
N PRO A 124 -2.08 10.92 -3.25
CA PRO A 124 -3.17 10.05 -2.80
C PRO A 124 -4.55 10.31 -3.42
N PRO A 125 -4.98 11.57 -3.70
CA PRO A 125 -6.28 11.83 -4.31
C PRO A 125 -6.48 11.07 -5.63
N SER A 126 -5.48 11.04 -6.52
CA SER A 126 -5.56 10.39 -7.83
C SER A 126 -5.95 8.91 -7.79
N TYR A 127 -5.59 8.22 -6.71
CA TYR A 127 -5.78 6.77 -6.58
C TYR A 127 -6.98 6.39 -5.71
N THR A 128 -7.81 7.35 -5.29
CA THR A 128 -9.07 7.06 -4.59
C THR A 128 -9.98 6.09 -5.36
N PRO A 129 -10.04 6.05 -6.72
CA PRO A 129 -10.84 5.05 -7.42
C PRO A 129 -10.42 3.60 -7.12
N TRP A 130 -9.12 3.33 -6.98
CA TRP A 130 -8.61 2.00 -6.68
C TRP A 130 -9.05 1.54 -5.28
N PHE A 131 -8.94 2.42 -4.28
CA PHE A 131 -9.40 2.12 -2.93
C PHE A 131 -10.93 2.03 -2.83
N ALA A 132 -11.65 2.80 -3.65
CA ALA A 132 -13.11 2.78 -3.69
C ALA A 132 -13.66 1.40 -4.04
N VAL A 133 -12.99 0.62 -4.91
CA VAL A 133 -13.37 -0.76 -5.21
C VAL A 133 -13.41 -1.62 -3.95
N GLY A 134 -12.34 -1.60 -3.15
CA GLY A 134 -12.24 -2.40 -1.93
C GLY A 134 -13.24 -1.95 -0.85
N LEU A 135 -13.44 -0.65 -0.70
CA LEU A 135 -14.41 -0.09 0.25
C LEU A 135 -15.86 -0.38 -0.18
N ALA A 136 -16.17 -0.26 -1.47
CA ALA A 136 -17.47 -0.64 -2.01
C ALA A 136 -17.75 -2.12 -1.79
N CYS A 137 -16.77 -3.01 -2.01
CA CYS A 137 -16.91 -4.43 -1.68
C CYS A 137 -17.23 -4.64 -0.20
N ALA A 138 -16.58 -3.91 0.71
CA ALA A 138 -16.84 -4.01 2.14
C ALA A 138 -18.26 -3.53 2.52
N GLU A 139 -18.77 -2.49 1.87
CA GLU A 139 -20.14 -1.99 2.10
C GLU A 139 -21.20 -2.93 1.46
N LEU A 140 -20.91 -3.53 0.31
CA LEU A 140 -21.74 -4.56 -0.31
C LEU A 140 -21.80 -5.84 0.54
N GLU A 141 -20.66 -6.31 1.09
CA GLU A 141 -20.61 -7.43 2.03
C GLU A 141 -21.47 -7.15 3.27
N ARG A 142 -21.44 -5.91 3.80
CA ARG A 142 -22.29 -5.48 4.94
C ARG A 142 -23.77 -5.47 4.59
N ALA A 143 -24.12 -5.11 3.36
CA ALA A 143 -25.49 -5.16 2.86
C ALA A 143 -25.97 -6.59 2.56
N GLY A 144 -25.11 -7.61 2.73
CA GLY A 144 -25.44 -9.01 2.52
C GLY A 144 -25.33 -9.45 1.06
N VAL A 145 -24.79 -8.61 0.17
CA VAL A 145 -24.53 -8.96 -1.23
C VAL A 145 -23.44 -10.01 -1.29
N ARG A 146 -23.69 -11.09 -2.03
CA ARG A 146 -22.75 -12.19 -2.23
C ARG A 146 -22.68 -12.57 -3.69
N TYR A 147 -21.48 -12.92 -4.13
CA TYR A 147 -21.23 -13.45 -5.46
C TYR A 147 -21.11 -14.99 -5.38
N ARG A 148 -21.84 -15.72 -6.23
CA ARG A 148 -21.81 -17.20 -6.29
C ARG A 148 -21.49 -17.76 -7.67
N GLY A 149 -21.15 -16.89 -8.63
CA GLY A 149 -20.83 -17.32 -9.99
C GLY A 149 -19.40 -17.84 -10.15
N PRO A 150 -19.07 -18.35 -11.35
CA PRO A 150 -17.73 -18.85 -11.64
C PRO A 150 -16.68 -17.73 -11.58
N ARG A 151 -15.55 -18.00 -10.94
CA ARG A 151 -14.45 -17.02 -10.78
C ARG A 151 -13.44 -17.01 -11.91
N TRP A 152 -13.33 -18.10 -12.66
CA TRP A 152 -12.35 -18.26 -13.73
C TRP A 152 -12.44 -17.21 -14.87
N PRO A 153 -13.60 -16.60 -15.21
CA PRO A 153 -13.64 -15.56 -16.24
C PRO A 153 -12.95 -14.27 -15.80
N PHE A 154 -12.91 -13.97 -14.50
CA PHE A 154 -12.41 -12.68 -14.02
C PHE A 154 -10.91 -12.48 -14.28
N PRO A 155 -10.01 -13.44 -14.01
CA PRO A 155 -8.62 -13.32 -14.44
C PRO A 155 -8.49 -13.16 -15.95
N LEU A 156 -9.29 -13.89 -16.74
CA LEU A 156 -9.24 -13.80 -18.21
C LEU A 156 -9.68 -12.44 -18.75
N LEU A 157 -10.59 -11.76 -18.06
CA LEU A 157 -10.99 -10.39 -18.38
C LEU A 157 -10.00 -9.36 -17.82
N ALA A 158 -9.42 -9.64 -16.65
CA ALA A 158 -8.49 -8.73 -15.98
C ALA A 158 -7.15 -8.62 -16.73
N MET A 159 -6.62 -9.71 -17.28
CA MET A 159 -5.32 -9.69 -17.96
C MET A 159 -5.30 -8.78 -19.20
N PRO A 160 -6.28 -8.82 -20.13
CA PRO A 160 -6.35 -7.85 -21.23
C PRO A 160 -6.50 -6.41 -20.76
N VAL A 161 -7.25 -6.16 -19.67
CA VAL A 161 -7.39 -4.81 -19.10
C VAL A 161 -6.05 -4.31 -18.53
N ALA A 162 -5.29 -5.18 -17.85
CA ALA A 162 -3.96 -4.85 -17.35
C ALA A 162 -2.97 -4.58 -18.49
N TRP A 163 -3.02 -5.41 -19.54
CA TRP A 163 -2.23 -5.18 -20.76
C TRP A 163 -2.56 -3.82 -21.38
N LEU A 164 -3.85 -3.54 -21.58
CA LEU A 164 -4.33 -2.27 -22.12
C LEU A 164 -3.87 -1.08 -21.27
N ALA A 165 -3.93 -1.20 -19.94
CA ALA A 165 -3.45 -0.17 -19.02
C ALA A 165 -1.94 0.10 -19.15
N GLY A 166 -1.16 -0.91 -19.53
CA GLY A 166 0.29 -0.81 -19.74
C GLY A 166 0.70 -0.20 -21.08
N VAL A 167 -0.15 -0.33 -22.12
CA VAL A 167 0.15 0.17 -23.47
C VAL A 167 -0.54 1.49 -23.83
N VAL A 168 -1.63 1.84 -23.16
CA VAL A 168 -2.36 3.10 -23.42
C VAL A 168 -1.65 4.27 -22.74
N GLY A 169 -1.45 5.37 -23.47
CA GLY A 169 -0.77 6.58 -23.00
C GLY A 169 0.66 6.68 -23.55
N PRO A 170 1.41 7.71 -23.15
CA PRO A 170 2.71 7.97 -23.75
C PRO A 170 3.70 6.84 -23.43
N GLU A 171 4.56 6.54 -24.40
CA GLU A 171 5.60 5.54 -24.29
C GLU A 171 6.78 6.05 -23.45
N GLY A 172 7.51 5.14 -22.82
CA GLY A 172 8.68 5.46 -22.02
C GLY A 172 8.36 6.17 -20.71
N LEU A 173 9.19 7.14 -20.34
CA LEU A 173 9.10 7.92 -19.10
C LEU A 173 8.48 9.31 -19.31
N ILE A 174 7.78 9.51 -20.43
CA ILE A 174 7.11 10.77 -20.74
C ILE A 174 5.93 10.98 -19.78
N HIS A 175 5.84 12.18 -19.22
CA HIS A 175 4.77 12.52 -18.30
C HIS A 175 3.41 12.56 -19.02
N PRO A 176 2.38 11.84 -18.55
CA PRO A 176 1.09 11.78 -19.21
C PRO A 176 0.26 13.04 -18.98
N THR A 177 -0.57 13.38 -19.96
CA THR A 177 -1.63 14.39 -19.79
C THR A 177 -2.64 13.94 -18.72
N PRO A 178 -3.42 14.86 -18.12
CA PRO A 178 -4.47 14.51 -17.16
C PRO A 178 -5.46 13.46 -17.69
N ALA A 179 -5.81 13.54 -18.96
CA ALA A 179 -6.71 12.58 -19.61
C ALA A 179 -6.09 11.18 -19.72
N GLU A 180 -4.86 11.07 -20.24
CA GLU A 180 -4.15 9.79 -20.37
C GLU A 180 -3.90 9.15 -19.01
N PHE A 181 -3.52 9.95 -18.01
CA PHE A 181 -3.36 9.51 -16.63
C PHE A 181 -4.68 8.94 -16.08
N ASN A 182 -5.80 9.66 -16.25
CA ASN A 182 -7.10 9.19 -15.80
C ASN A 182 -7.54 7.90 -16.50
N VAL A 183 -7.27 7.75 -17.80
CA VAL A 183 -7.56 6.50 -18.52
C VAL A 183 -6.80 5.34 -17.87
N ARG A 184 -5.51 5.51 -17.54
CA ARG A 184 -4.73 4.49 -16.82
C ARG A 184 -5.31 4.20 -15.42
N VAL A 185 -5.69 5.23 -14.67
CA VAL A 185 -6.34 5.05 -13.35
C VAL A 185 -7.64 4.29 -13.46
N LEU A 186 -8.49 4.60 -14.45
CA LEU A 186 -9.76 3.92 -14.68
C LEU A 186 -9.58 2.47 -15.11
N LEU A 187 -8.63 2.19 -16.01
CA LEU A 187 -8.27 0.81 -16.39
C LEU A 187 -7.72 0.03 -15.19
N GLY A 188 -6.86 0.65 -14.37
CA GLY A 188 -6.40 0.07 -13.10
C GLY A 188 -7.54 -0.18 -12.11
N THR A 189 -8.54 0.70 -12.07
CA THR A 189 -9.75 0.55 -11.24
C THR A 189 -10.58 -0.64 -11.72
N LEU A 190 -10.77 -0.77 -13.03
CA LEU A 190 -11.48 -1.88 -13.64
C LEU A 190 -10.73 -3.20 -13.40
N PHE A 191 -9.41 -3.21 -13.58
CA PHE A 191 -8.56 -4.36 -13.26
C PHE A 191 -8.74 -4.78 -11.79
N ALA A 192 -8.63 -3.83 -10.86
CA ALA A 192 -8.84 -4.09 -9.45
C ALA A 192 -10.25 -4.62 -9.16
N ALA A 193 -11.29 -4.07 -9.79
CA ALA A 193 -12.67 -4.54 -9.63
C ALA A 193 -12.84 -5.98 -10.12
N LEU A 194 -12.38 -6.28 -11.34
CA LEU A 194 -12.43 -7.63 -11.90
C LEU A 194 -11.68 -8.62 -11.01
N PHE A 195 -10.52 -8.24 -10.49
CA PHE A 195 -9.69 -9.14 -9.70
C PHE A 195 -10.16 -9.28 -8.24
N VAL A 196 -10.69 -8.23 -7.60
CA VAL A 196 -11.00 -8.23 -6.16
C VAL A 196 -12.44 -8.64 -5.88
N VAL A 197 -13.42 -8.11 -6.63
CA VAL A 197 -14.86 -8.30 -6.36
C VAL A 197 -15.29 -9.78 -6.23
N PRO A 198 -14.94 -10.71 -7.15
CA PRO A 198 -15.38 -12.10 -7.05
C PRO A 198 -14.81 -12.87 -5.85
N TYR A 199 -13.64 -12.45 -5.36
CA TYR A 199 -13.00 -13.06 -4.18
C TYR A 199 -13.45 -12.38 -2.89
N ALA A 200 -13.74 -11.08 -2.91
CA ALA A 200 -14.23 -10.33 -1.76
C ALA A 200 -15.69 -10.69 -1.41
N LEU A 201 -16.56 -10.82 -2.42
CA LEU A 201 -17.99 -11.10 -2.24
C LEU A 201 -18.36 -12.58 -2.33
N GLY A 202 -17.44 -13.42 -2.80
CA GLY A 202 -17.70 -14.86 -2.92
C GLY A 202 -17.29 -15.69 -1.70
N PRO A 203 -17.73 -16.96 -1.63
CA PRO A 203 -17.36 -17.85 -0.54
C PRO A 203 -15.85 -18.14 -0.52
N ARG A 204 -15.32 -18.48 0.66
CA ARG A 204 -13.94 -19.00 0.75
C ARG A 204 -13.89 -20.39 0.12
N GLU A 205 -13.01 -20.57 -0.84
CA GLU A 205 -12.79 -21.85 -1.50
C GLU A 205 -11.48 -22.48 -1.02
N HIS A 206 -11.48 -23.80 -0.91
CA HIS A 206 -10.31 -24.60 -0.58
C HIS A 206 -10.03 -25.56 -1.75
N GLY A 207 -8.77 -25.91 -1.98
CA GLY A 207 -8.39 -26.83 -3.06
C GLY A 207 -8.25 -26.18 -4.44
N THR A 208 -8.30 -24.85 -4.53
CA THR A 208 -7.98 -24.12 -5.76
C THR A 208 -6.47 -23.94 -5.94
N LEU A 209 -6.03 -23.63 -7.17
CA LEU A 209 -4.61 -23.33 -7.47
C LEU A 209 -4.05 -22.20 -6.57
N LEU A 210 -4.85 -21.18 -6.28
CA LEU A 210 -4.47 -20.06 -5.39
C LEU A 210 -4.35 -20.47 -3.91
N SER A 211 -4.94 -21.60 -3.53
CA SER A 211 -4.79 -22.19 -2.19
C SER A 211 -3.66 -23.23 -2.10
N SER A 212 -2.92 -23.44 -3.19
CA SER A 212 -1.75 -24.32 -3.20
C SER A 212 -0.62 -23.77 -2.32
N ARG A 213 0.25 -24.66 -1.82
CA ARG A 213 1.40 -24.25 -0.99
C ARG A 213 2.30 -23.21 -1.70
N PRO A 214 2.68 -23.39 -2.98
CA PRO A 214 3.50 -22.39 -3.67
C PRO A 214 2.82 -21.04 -3.80
N ALA A 215 1.52 -21.00 -4.13
CA ALA A 215 0.76 -19.76 -4.22
C ALA A 215 0.68 -19.01 -2.88
N LEU A 216 0.49 -19.75 -1.78
CA LEU A 216 0.49 -19.18 -0.44
C LEU A 216 1.87 -18.67 -0.01
N LEU A 217 2.95 -19.34 -0.39
CA LEU A 217 4.32 -18.89 -0.12
C LEU A 217 4.64 -17.62 -0.91
N ALA A 218 4.35 -17.60 -2.21
CA ALA A 218 4.49 -16.40 -3.04
C ALA A 218 3.70 -15.22 -2.47
N GLY A 219 2.46 -15.47 -1.99
CA GLY A 219 1.66 -14.47 -1.31
C GLY A 219 2.27 -13.94 -0.01
N ARG A 220 2.96 -14.79 0.77
CA ARG A 220 3.65 -14.36 2.00
C ARG A 220 4.85 -13.48 1.71
N TRP A 221 5.62 -13.81 0.68
CA TRP A 221 6.83 -13.06 0.30
C TRP A 221 6.53 -11.82 -0.53
N SER A 222 5.29 -11.69 -1.04
CA SER A 222 4.88 -10.64 -1.98
C SER A 222 5.24 -9.22 -1.55
N TYR A 223 5.15 -8.90 -0.26
CA TYR A 223 5.52 -7.58 0.24
C TYR A 223 7.03 -7.33 0.13
N SER A 224 7.84 -8.27 0.61
CA SER A 224 9.30 -8.18 0.46
C SER A 224 9.71 -8.16 -1.02
N VAL A 225 9.10 -8.98 -1.89
CA VAL A 225 9.34 -8.92 -3.35
C VAL A 225 9.02 -7.53 -3.92
N PHE A 226 7.87 -6.96 -3.53
CA PHE A 226 7.48 -5.60 -3.92
C PHE A 226 8.51 -4.55 -3.48
N LEU A 227 9.11 -4.67 -2.30
CA LEU A 227 10.12 -3.72 -1.85
C LEU A 227 11.39 -3.77 -2.72
N TRP A 228 11.90 -4.98 -3.00
CA TRP A 228 13.22 -5.14 -3.59
C TRP A 228 13.27 -5.14 -5.12
N HIS A 229 12.16 -5.43 -5.81
CA HIS A 229 12.21 -5.75 -7.25
C HIS A 229 12.78 -4.65 -8.15
N MET A 230 12.54 -3.36 -7.87
CA MET A 230 13.13 -2.28 -8.68
C MET A 230 14.63 -2.11 -8.43
N ALA A 231 15.07 -2.22 -7.18
CA ALA A 231 16.51 -2.22 -6.88
C ALA A 231 17.21 -3.41 -7.55
N VAL A 232 16.57 -4.58 -7.57
CA VAL A 232 17.04 -5.74 -8.32
C VAL A 232 17.06 -5.45 -9.82
N LEU A 233 15.99 -4.87 -10.38
CA LEU A 233 15.91 -4.53 -11.80
C LEU A 233 17.03 -3.57 -12.22
N ASP A 234 17.30 -2.53 -11.42
CA ASP A 234 18.38 -1.58 -11.65
C ASP A 234 19.77 -2.24 -11.67
N LEU A 235 19.96 -3.32 -10.90
CA LEU A 235 21.21 -4.10 -10.91
C LEU A 235 21.26 -5.11 -12.06
N VAL A 236 20.12 -5.66 -12.48
CA VAL A 236 20.06 -6.68 -13.54
C VAL A 236 20.48 -6.10 -14.88
N PHE A 237 20.10 -4.87 -15.22
CA PHE A 237 20.50 -4.22 -16.48
C PHE A 237 22.03 -4.16 -16.69
N PRO A 238 22.82 -3.57 -15.77
CA PRO A 238 24.27 -3.53 -15.91
C PRO A 238 24.92 -4.91 -15.81
N VAL A 239 24.40 -5.83 -14.98
CA VAL A 239 24.93 -7.20 -14.85
C VAL A 239 24.79 -7.99 -16.15
N LEU A 240 23.66 -7.83 -16.84
CA LEU A 240 23.41 -8.49 -18.13
C LEU A 240 24.02 -7.74 -19.32
N GLY A 241 24.55 -6.52 -19.12
CA GLY A 241 25.03 -5.67 -20.20
C GLY A 241 23.94 -5.23 -21.18
N VAL A 242 22.68 -5.21 -20.74
CA VAL A 242 21.53 -4.83 -21.57
C VAL A 242 21.17 -3.38 -21.26
N PRO A 243 21.08 -2.49 -22.27
CA PRO A 243 20.63 -1.12 -22.01
C PRO A 243 19.14 -1.10 -21.65
N VAL A 244 18.75 -0.14 -20.80
CA VAL A 244 17.32 0.11 -20.50
C VAL A 244 16.62 0.45 -21.81
N PHE A 245 15.44 -0.14 -22.04
CA PHE A 245 14.70 -0.07 -23.31
C PHE A 245 15.41 -0.71 -24.53
N GLY A 246 16.48 -1.50 -24.32
CA GLY A 246 17.25 -2.16 -25.38
C GLY A 246 16.71 -3.50 -25.91
N GLY A 247 15.48 -3.88 -25.54
CA GLY A 247 14.92 -5.21 -25.84
C GLY A 247 15.21 -6.24 -24.74
N ASN A 248 15.13 -7.55 -25.06
CA ASN A 248 15.40 -8.67 -24.14
C ASN A 248 14.41 -8.82 -22.97
N PHE A 249 13.14 -8.45 -23.17
CA PHE A 249 12.09 -8.51 -22.13
C PHE A 249 12.07 -9.85 -21.37
N ALA A 250 12.04 -10.98 -22.08
CA ALA A 250 11.94 -12.30 -21.44
C ALA A 250 13.13 -12.60 -20.52
N LEU A 251 14.35 -12.30 -20.97
CA LEU A 251 15.57 -12.51 -20.18
C LEU A 251 15.56 -11.62 -18.92
N VAL A 252 15.35 -10.32 -19.09
CA VAL A 252 15.32 -9.35 -17.99
C VAL A 252 14.21 -9.69 -17.00
N PHE A 253 13.02 -10.05 -17.49
CA PHE A 253 11.89 -10.46 -16.66
C PHE A 253 12.21 -11.71 -15.84
N ILE A 254 12.72 -12.77 -16.46
CA ILE A 254 13.02 -14.04 -15.76
C ILE A 254 14.09 -13.82 -14.70
N VAL A 255 15.19 -13.14 -15.05
CA VAL A 255 16.30 -12.90 -14.11
C VAL A 255 15.86 -11.99 -12.96
N THR A 256 15.12 -10.91 -13.26
CA THR A 256 14.60 -10.00 -12.24
C THR A 256 13.60 -10.70 -11.33
N ALA A 257 12.65 -11.45 -11.88
CA ALA A 257 11.64 -12.15 -11.09
C ALA A 257 12.27 -13.23 -10.20
N ALA A 258 13.18 -14.04 -10.73
CA ALA A 258 13.88 -15.07 -9.97
C ALA A 258 14.73 -14.46 -8.84
N THR A 259 15.50 -13.42 -9.14
CA THR A 259 16.35 -12.74 -8.15
C THR A 259 15.50 -12.04 -7.09
N SER A 260 14.41 -11.37 -7.49
CA SER A 260 13.48 -10.71 -6.56
C SER A 260 12.77 -11.69 -5.64
N LEU A 261 12.45 -12.90 -6.12
CA LEU A 261 11.91 -13.97 -5.27
C LEU A 261 12.92 -14.42 -4.22
N VAL A 262 14.19 -14.60 -4.59
CA VAL A 262 15.25 -15.01 -3.66
C VAL A 262 15.52 -13.91 -2.62
N VAL A 263 15.74 -12.68 -3.07
CA VAL A 263 15.98 -11.52 -2.18
C VAL A 263 14.74 -11.27 -1.30
N GLY A 264 13.55 -11.35 -1.88
CA GLY A 264 12.28 -11.20 -1.18
C GLY A 264 12.08 -12.27 -0.09
N TYR A 265 12.44 -13.53 -0.36
CA TYR A 265 12.42 -14.60 0.64
C TYR A 265 13.38 -14.33 1.80
N ILE A 266 14.64 -13.95 1.50
CA ILE A 266 15.65 -13.63 2.51
C ILE A 266 15.19 -12.47 3.39
N SER A 267 14.72 -11.38 2.77
CA SER A 267 14.16 -10.21 3.46
C SER A 267 12.95 -10.57 4.30
N TYR A 268 12.07 -11.46 3.82
CA TYR A 268 10.90 -11.88 4.55
C TYR A 268 11.27 -12.59 5.87
N GLU A 269 12.17 -13.57 5.80
CA GLU A 269 12.56 -14.37 6.98
C GLU A 269 13.45 -13.59 7.95
N LEU A 270 14.37 -12.77 7.44
CA LEU A 270 15.37 -12.07 8.27
C LEU A 270 14.91 -10.70 8.77
N VAL A 271 14.02 -10.02 8.04
CA VAL A 271 13.67 -8.62 8.32
C VAL A 271 12.18 -8.46 8.58
N GLU A 272 11.32 -8.88 7.66
CA GLU A 272 9.88 -8.64 7.75
C GLU A 272 9.28 -9.34 8.97
N VAL A 273 9.51 -10.66 9.11
CA VAL A 273 8.95 -11.45 10.21
C VAL A 273 9.54 -11.06 11.56
N PRO A 274 10.87 -10.96 11.75
CA PRO A 274 11.46 -10.59 13.03
C PRO A 274 11.13 -9.14 13.42
N GLY A 275 11.20 -8.21 12.46
CA GLY A 275 10.87 -6.80 12.66
C GLY A 275 9.40 -6.61 13.06
N ALA A 276 8.49 -7.32 12.40
CA ALA A 276 7.07 -7.28 12.76
C ALA A 276 6.80 -7.81 14.17
N ARG A 277 7.52 -8.84 14.61
CA ARG A 277 7.41 -9.37 15.99
C ARG A 277 7.94 -8.36 17.00
N LEU A 278 9.10 -7.76 16.73
CA LEU A 278 9.73 -6.76 17.60
C LEU A 278 8.81 -5.54 17.81
N VAL A 279 8.30 -4.96 16.73
CA VAL A 279 7.41 -3.79 16.82
C VAL A 279 6.14 -4.13 17.60
N ARG A 280 5.53 -5.31 17.37
CA ARG A 280 4.35 -5.74 18.14
C ARG A 280 4.66 -5.90 19.63
N ALA A 281 5.82 -6.46 19.99
CA ALA A 281 6.23 -6.63 21.38
C ALA A 281 6.47 -5.28 22.09
N VAL A 282 7.07 -4.30 21.40
CA VAL A 282 7.29 -2.96 21.95
C VAL A 282 5.96 -2.22 22.14
N LEU A 283 5.07 -2.30 21.16
CA LEU A 283 3.78 -1.60 21.22
C LEU A 283 2.82 -2.23 22.25
N SER A 284 2.81 -3.55 22.42
CA SER A 284 1.98 -4.21 23.43
C SER A 284 2.41 -3.90 24.87
N ARG A 285 3.72 -3.79 25.13
CA ARG A 285 4.26 -3.38 26.44
C ARG A 285 3.82 -1.97 26.85
N ARG A 286 3.71 -1.04 25.88
CA ARG A 286 3.24 0.34 26.14
C ARG A 286 1.77 0.40 26.55
N ASP A 287 0.91 -0.42 25.97
CA ASP A 287 -0.52 -0.48 26.33
C ASP A 287 -0.74 -1.04 27.74
N VAL A 288 0.05 -2.04 28.16
CA VAL A 288 0.01 -2.59 29.53
C VAL A 288 0.52 -1.56 30.56
N SER A 289 1.61 -0.86 30.26
CA SER A 289 2.15 0.18 31.16
C SER A 289 1.18 1.36 31.35
N ARG A 290 0.47 1.78 30.30
CA ARG A 290 -0.54 2.85 30.35
C ARG A 290 -1.78 2.45 31.16
N SER A 291 -2.26 1.21 31.01
CA SER A 291 -3.40 0.71 31.80
C SER A 291 -3.05 0.48 33.27
N GLY A 292 -1.81 0.09 33.58
CA GLY A 292 -1.31 -0.01 34.96
C GLY A 292 -1.21 1.35 35.67
N HIS A 293 -0.69 2.38 34.99
CA HIS A 293 -0.60 3.74 35.56
C HIS A 293 -1.99 4.40 35.72
N ALA A 294 -2.91 4.19 34.78
CA ALA A 294 -4.28 4.69 34.90
C ALA A 294 -4.99 4.10 36.13
N ARG A 295 -4.85 2.78 36.38
CA ARG A 295 -5.42 2.12 37.58
C ARG A 295 -4.80 2.62 38.89
N HIS A 296 -3.51 2.93 38.90
CA HIS A 296 -2.83 3.45 40.09
C HIS A 296 -3.16 4.93 40.38
N ALA A 297 -3.45 5.72 39.34
CA ALA A 297 -3.93 7.09 39.49
C ALA A 297 -5.37 7.15 40.01
N THR A 298 -6.26 6.24 39.58
CA THR A 298 -7.64 6.17 40.12
C THR A 298 -7.68 5.66 41.55
N ALA A 299 -6.73 4.80 41.95
CA ALA A 299 -6.62 4.30 43.33
C ALA A 299 -6.08 5.35 44.34
N LYS A 300 -5.57 6.49 43.85
CA LYS A 300 -5.01 7.57 44.68
C LYS A 300 -5.94 8.76 44.92
N GLN A 301 -7.23 8.69 44.54
CA GLN A 301 -8.24 9.60 45.09
C GLN A 301 -8.76 8.98 46.40
N PRO A 302 -8.39 9.52 47.58
CA PRO A 302 -9.00 9.09 48.82
C PRO A 302 -10.45 9.57 48.79
N ALA A 303 -11.39 8.67 49.07
CA ALA A 303 -12.72 9.06 49.49
C ALA A 303 -12.56 9.91 50.76
N SER A 304 -12.70 11.23 50.65
CA SER A 304 -12.97 12.07 51.80
C SER A 304 -14.39 11.74 52.26
N GLY A 305 -14.50 10.76 53.16
CA GLY A 305 -15.71 10.52 53.92
C GLY A 305 -15.91 11.66 54.91
N SER A 306 -17.12 12.21 54.92
CA SER A 306 -17.74 12.70 56.16
C SER A 306 -19.24 12.47 56.05
N SER A 307 -19.67 11.33 56.58
CA SER A 307 -21.03 11.04 57.02
C SER A 307 -21.27 11.70 58.38
N VAL A 308 -22.31 12.54 58.53
CA VAL A 308 -23.16 12.62 59.73
C VAL A 308 -24.58 13.03 59.28
N GLU A 309 -25.56 12.51 60.01
CA GLU A 309 -26.98 12.20 59.76
C GLU A 309 -28.00 13.36 59.93
N PRO A 310 -29.34 13.12 59.83
CA PRO A 310 -30.33 14.07 59.33
C PRO A 310 -31.10 14.84 60.42
N ALA A 311 -31.76 15.92 59.99
CA ALA A 311 -33.02 16.43 60.52
C ALA A 311 -33.76 17.16 59.39
#